data_AF-A0A4U7BDB4-F1
#
_entry.id   AF-A0A4U7BDB4-F1
#
_cell.length_a   1.000
_cell.length_b   1.000
_cell.length_c   1.000
_cell.angle_alpha   90.00
_cell.angle_beta   90.00
_cell.angle_gamma   90.00
#
_symmetry.space_group_name_H-M   'P 1'
#
loop_
_entity.id
_entity.type
_entity.pdbx_description
1 polymer ?
#
loop_
_entity_poly.entity_id
_entity_poly.type
_entity_poly.pdbx_seq_one_letter_code
_entity_poly.pdbx_strand_id
1 'polypeptide(L)'
;MHFTQTLPAIVGLAAAAPATLSISKRAACDVQAPGITGYDITPDTPEAWLQSPYWENFSNGAADPAGYTKVYSNLHASSNAPDYRGHVEMTSYDLPSCAAQCNSKFDCQAISILVERVPTLFPGPGCENPPSASYIKCVFWSGPVTLDNTVNTGSTDVQFQRVIAGSNAYVKTGIVDPAGFTNRQYFGQNSLSVPEHHIASQVYGDKLFDAGRCAQFCTQRTEMAARDPSERACKFFNTYLEYVNDGDHVTGQICAIYDQAFDGSVATNGGQVRDGNNYLKASSYGWTAV
;
A
#
# COMPACT_ATOMS: atom_id res chain seq x y z
N MET A 1 -68.95 27.54 -30.13
CA MET A 1 -67.49 27.42 -30.00
C MET A 1 -67.20 26.48 -28.84
N HIS A 2 -67.04 25.19 -29.12
CA HIS A 2 -66.70 24.17 -28.12
C HIS A 2 -65.23 23.80 -28.31
N PHE A 3 -64.40 24.15 -27.34
CA PHE A 3 -63.02 23.70 -27.25
C PHE A 3 -63.00 22.36 -26.51
N THR A 4 -62.80 21.27 -27.24
CA THR A 4 -62.39 19.97 -26.68
C THR A 4 -60.88 20.01 -26.42
N GLN A 5 -60.50 19.98 -25.15
CA GLN A 5 -59.11 19.95 -24.70
C GLN A 5 -58.71 18.49 -24.46
N THR A 6 -57.83 17.96 -25.31
CA THR A 6 -57.25 16.62 -25.16
C THR A 6 -56.03 16.69 -24.22
N LEU A 7 -56.07 15.98 -23.10
CA LEU A 7 -54.89 15.77 -22.25
C LEU A 7 -53.94 14.73 -22.89
N PRO A 8 -52.62 14.94 -22.90
CA PRO A 8 -51.67 13.94 -23.36
C PRO A 8 -51.46 12.86 -22.29
N ALA A 9 -51.35 11.60 -22.73
CA ALA A 9 -51.02 10.47 -21.88
C ALA A 9 -49.55 10.57 -21.42
N ILE A 10 -49.35 10.56 -20.11
CA ILE A 10 -48.02 10.49 -19.48
C ILE A 10 -47.54 9.04 -19.59
N VAL A 11 -46.54 8.80 -20.46
CA VAL A 11 -45.82 7.53 -20.51
C VAL A 11 -44.93 7.46 -19.26
N GLY A 12 -45.30 6.61 -18.30
CA GLY A 12 -44.48 6.35 -17.13
C GLY A 12 -43.17 5.68 -17.51
N LEU A 13 -42.05 6.31 -17.21
CA LEU A 13 -40.75 5.64 -17.20
C LEU A 13 -40.77 4.60 -16.07
N ALA A 14 -40.79 3.33 -16.43
CA ALA A 14 -40.48 2.26 -15.49
C ALA A 14 -39.01 2.39 -15.10
N ALA A 15 -38.75 2.76 -13.85
CA ALA A 15 -37.42 2.68 -13.27
C ALA A 15 -36.97 1.22 -13.28
N ALA A 16 -35.90 0.90 -14.00
CA ALA A 16 -35.27 -0.40 -13.93
C ALA A 16 -34.81 -0.64 -12.48
N ALA A 17 -35.29 -1.72 -11.87
CA ALA A 17 -34.84 -2.11 -10.54
C ALA A 17 -33.33 -2.34 -10.55
N PRO A 18 -32.59 -1.91 -9.50
CA PRO A 18 -31.16 -2.18 -9.41
C PRO A 18 -30.93 -3.69 -9.42
N ALA A 19 -30.07 -4.16 -10.32
CA ALA A 19 -29.67 -5.56 -10.37
C ALA A 19 -29.01 -5.92 -9.02
N THR A 20 -29.64 -6.84 -8.29
CA THR A 20 -29.03 -7.45 -7.10
C THR A 20 -27.82 -8.26 -7.55
N LEU A 21 -26.62 -7.76 -7.27
CA LEU A 21 -25.38 -8.52 -7.46
C LEU A 21 -25.40 -9.72 -6.48
N SER A 22 -25.72 -10.90 -6.98
CA SER A 22 -25.51 -12.13 -6.23
C SER A 22 -24.03 -12.51 -6.31
N ILE A 23 -23.34 -12.52 -5.17
CA ILE A 23 -21.97 -13.06 -5.09
C ILE A 23 -22.08 -14.59 -5.18
N SER A 24 -21.93 -15.14 -6.39
CA SER A 24 -21.83 -16.59 -6.61
C SER A 24 -20.38 -17.00 -6.83
N LYS A 25 -20.04 -18.22 -6.43
CA LYS A 25 -18.77 -18.85 -6.80
C LYS A 25 -18.69 -18.92 -8.33
N ARG A 26 -17.54 -18.56 -8.92
CA ARG A 26 -17.30 -18.74 -10.36
C ARG A 26 -17.36 -20.22 -10.71
N ALA A 27 -18.03 -20.54 -11.81
CA ALA A 27 -18.05 -21.87 -12.38
C ALA A 27 -16.75 -22.13 -13.17
N ALA A 28 -16.47 -23.41 -13.41
CA ALA A 28 -15.40 -23.81 -14.30
C ALA A 28 -15.63 -23.18 -15.68
N CYS A 29 -14.55 -22.65 -16.25
CA CYS A 29 -14.52 -22.03 -17.57
C CYS A 29 -15.31 -20.72 -17.71
N ASP A 30 -15.71 -20.10 -16.59
CA ASP A 30 -16.23 -18.74 -16.61
C ASP A 30 -15.20 -17.77 -17.17
N VAL A 31 -15.63 -16.89 -18.08
CA VAL A 31 -14.75 -15.88 -18.68
C VAL A 31 -14.25 -14.90 -17.62
N GLN A 32 -12.93 -14.66 -17.63
CA GLN A 32 -12.30 -13.64 -16.80
C GLN A 32 -12.20 -12.32 -17.54
N ALA A 33 -11.93 -11.23 -16.80
CA ALA A 33 -11.76 -9.93 -17.42
C ALA A 33 -10.60 -9.97 -18.45
N PRO A 34 -10.72 -9.23 -19.57
CA PRO A 34 -9.62 -9.16 -20.53
C PRO A 34 -8.40 -8.52 -19.89
N GLY A 35 -7.21 -9.02 -20.23
CA GLY A 35 -5.95 -8.42 -19.81
C GLY A 35 -5.47 -7.31 -20.75
N ILE A 36 -4.26 -6.83 -20.50
CA ILE A 36 -3.56 -5.92 -21.42
C ILE A 36 -3.31 -6.62 -22.77
N THR A 37 -3.35 -5.83 -23.84
CA THR A 37 -3.15 -6.30 -25.22
C THR A 37 -1.85 -5.76 -25.81
N GLY A 38 -1.38 -6.34 -26.91
CA GLY A 38 -0.19 -5.86 -27.64
C GLY A 38 1.12 -6.55 -27.27
N TYR A 39 1.04 -7.65 -26.52
CA TYR A 39 2.19 -8.46 -26.12
C TYR A 39 1.96 -9.89 -26.63
N ASP A 40 2.77 -10.32 -27.60
CA ASP A 40 2.70 -11.66 -28.16
C ASP A 40 3.75 -12.56 -27.50
N ILE A 41 3.27 -13.56 -26.75
CA ILE A 41 4.12 -14.53 -26.05
C ILE A 41 3.80 -15.90 -26.61
N THR A 42 4.72 -16.38 -27.43
CA THR A 42 4.63 -17.69 -28.06
C THR A 42 5.91 -18.48 -27.75
N PRO A 43 5.81 -19.69 -27.15
CA PRO A 43 4.58 -20.37 -26.74
C PRO A 43 3.95 -19.77 -25.46
N ASP A 44 2.64 -19.96 -25.26
CA ASP A 44 1.94 -19.56 -24.04
C ASP A 44 2.22 -20.55 -22.88
N THR A 45 3.46 -20.53 -22.40
CA THR A 45 3.88 -21.25 -21.18
C THR A 45 4.33 -20.27 -20.11
N PRO A 46 4.29 -20.67 -18.82
CA PRO A 46 4.80 -19.84 -17.73
C PRO A 46 6.26 -19.43 -17.92
N GLU A 47 7.11 -20.33 -18.44
CA GLU A 47 8.53 -20.09 -18.66
C GLU A 47 8.77 -19.07 -19.77
N ALA A 48 8.12 -19.26 -20.93
CA ALA A 48 8.22 -18.32 -22.05
C ALA A 48 7.63 -16.95 -21.67
N TRP A 49 6.57 -16.94 -20.85
CA TRP A 49 5.98 -15.72 -20.34
C TRP A 49 6.93 -14.98 -19.40
N LEU A 50 7.55 -15.67 -18.43
CA LEU A 50 8.53 -15.06 -17.52
C LEU A 50 9.76 -14.50 -18.24
N GLN A 51 10.19 -15.14 -19.32
CA GLN A 51 11.35 -14.73 -20.11
C GLN A 51 11.04 -13.64 -21.14
N SER A 52 9.78 -13.18 -21.23
CA SER A 52 9.40 -12.19 -22.23
C SER A 52 10.11 -10.85 -21.99
N PRO A 53 10.81 -10.29 -23.00
CA PRO A 53 11.52 -9.02 -22.85
C PRO A 53 10.55 -7.85 -22.68
N TYR A 54 9.26 -8.02 -22.98
CA TYR A 54 8.26 -6.99 -22.71
C TYR A 54 8.27 -6.61 -21.24
N TRP A 55 8.35 -7.61 -20.33
CA TRP A 55 8.20 -7.36 -18.91
C TRP A 55 9.34 -6.53 -18.34
N GLU A 56 10.56 -6.89 -18.71
CA GLU A 56 11.77 -6.16 -18.35
C GLU A 56 11.80 -4.74 -18.93
N ASN A 57 11.38 -4.57 -20.18
CA ASN A 57 11.49 -3.30 -20.89
C ASN A 57 10.65 -2.18 -20.24
N PHE A 58 9.38 -2.42 -19.91
CA PHE A 58 8.62 -1.36 -19.23
C PHE A 58 9.03 -1.22 -17.77
N SER A 59 9.43 -2.29 -17.07
CA SER A 59 9.77 -2.16 -15.65
C SER A 59 11.04 -1.35 -15.48
N ASN A 60 12.04 -1.54 -16.34
CA ASN A 60 13.27 -0.77 -16.30
C ASN A 60 13.12 0.62 -16.95
N GLY A 61 12.18 0.78 -17.90
CA GLY A 61 11.93 2.04 -18.60
C GLY A 61 10.96 2.99 -17.91
N ALA A 62 10.24 2.54 -16.88
CA ALA A 62 9.23 3.36 -16.20
C ALA A 62 9.86 4.48 -15.36
N ALA A 63 9.25 5.66 -15.41
CA ALA A 63 9.66 6.80 -14.59
C ALA A 63 9.35 6.55 -13.11
N ASP A 64 10.31 6.88 -12.23
CA ASP A 64 10.12 6.75 -10.79
C ASP A 64 9.04 7.74 -10.28
N PRO A 65 8.17 7.33 -9.34
CA PRO A 65 7.15 8.21 -8.79
C PRO A 65 7.77 9.23 -7.82
N ALA A 66 7.35 10.49 -7.92
CA ALA A 66 7.80 11.55 -7.02
C ALA A 66 7.35 11.29 -5.56
N GLY A 67 8.24 11.57 -4.60
CA GLY A 67 7.98 11.35 -3.17
C GLY A 67 8.15 9.90 -2.70
N TYR A 68 8.68 9.05 -3.59
CA TYR A 68 8.94 7.64 -3.31
C TYR A 68 10.40 7.29 -3.59
N THR A 69 10.90 6.28 -2.89
CA THR A 69 12.23 5.72 -3.04
C THR A 69 12.11 4.29 -3.55
N LYS A 70 12.84 3.99 -4.63
CA LYS A 70 12.91 2.64 -5.22
C LYS A 70 13.54 1.66 -4.23
N VAL A 71 12.87 0.53 -4.03
CA VAL A 71 13.39 -0.60 -3.24
C VAL A 71 14.10 -1.58 -4.17
N TYR A 72 13.40 -1.98 -5.23
CA TYR A 72 13.91 -2.88 -6.26
C TYR A 72 13.19 -2.64 -7.59
N SER A 73 13.75 -3.18 -8.66
CA SER A 73 13.14 -3.19 -9.99
C SER A 73 13.28 -4.55 -10.66
N ASN A 74 12.32 -4.87 -11.53
CA ASN A 74 12.28 -6.05 -12.39
C ASN A 74 12.47 -7.40 -11.66
N LEU A 75 11.75 -7.61 -10.56
CA LEU A 75 11.72 -8.93 -9.91
C LEU A 75 10.62 -9.84 -10.48
N HIS A 76 10.83 -11.15 -10.35
CA HIS A 76 9.85 -12.20 -10.67
C HIS A 76 9.03 -12.62 -9.44
N ALA A 77 8.80 -11.68 -8.52
CA ALA A 77 8.08 -11.91 -7.28
C ALA A 77 7.35 -10.64 -6.84
N SER A 78 6.28 -10.84 -6.07
CA SER A 78 5.56 -9.79 -5.34
C SER A 78 5.79 -9.94 -3.84
N SER A 79 5.49 -8.88 -3.09
CA SER A 79 5.52 -8.92 -1.64
C SER A 79 4.41 -9.79 -1.06
N ASN A 80 4.68 -10.41 0.07
CA ASN A 80 3.73 -11.18 0.86
C ASN A 80 3.85 -10.77 2.32
N ALA A 81 2.90 -9.98 2.81
CA ALA A 81 2.94 -9.40 4.14
C ALA A 81 1.52 -9.06 4.63
N PRO A 82 1.27 -9.04 5.96
CA PRO A 82 -0.06 -8.81 6.54
C PRO A 82 -0.61 -7.39 6.28
N ASP A 83 0.23 -6.47 5.85
CA ASP A 83 -0.06 -5.08 5.56
C ASP A 83 -0.50 -4.83 4.10
N TYR A 84 -0.87 -5.88 3.37
CA TYR A 84 -1.51 -5.79 2.06
C TYR A 84 -2.82 -4.96 2.12
N ARG A 85 -3.04 -4.08 1.13
CA ARG A 85 -4.21 -3.20 1.03
C ARG A 85 -4.97 -3.33 -0.28
N GLY A 86 -4.84 -4.47 -0.93
CA GLY A 86 -5.47 -4.70 -2.23
C GLY A 86 -4.61 -4.20 -3.37
N HIS A 87 -5.20 -4.23 -4.55
CA HIS A 87 -4.59 -3.76 -5.78
C HIS A 87 -5.65 -3.19 -6.71
N VAL A 88 -5.19 -2.50 -7.73
CA VAL A 88 -5.99 -2.12 -8.90
C VAL A 88 -5.31 -2.67 -10.15
N GLU A 89 -6.12 -3.05 -11.11
CA GLU A 89 -5.65 -3.40 -12.45
C GLU A 89 -5.47 -2.10 -13.26
N MET A 90 -4.33 -2.00 -13.93
CA MET A 90 -3.97 -0.85 -14.75
C MET A 90 -3.91 -1.23 -16.22
N THR A 91 -4.21 -0.27 -17.09
CA THR A 91 -4.09 -0.44 -18.55
C THR A 91 -2.66 -0.20 -19.06
N SER A 92 -1.81 0.43 -18.25
CA SER A 92 -0.42 0.74 -18.56
C SER A 92 0.46 0.61 -17.31
N TYR A 93 1.76 0.38 -17.52
CA TYR A 93 2.74 0.33 -16.44
C TYR A 93 3.17 1.75 -16.06
N ASP A 94 2.33 2.42 -15.25
CA ASP A 94 2.50 3.82 -14.87
C ASP A 94 2.68 3.94 -13.34
N LEU A 95 3.94 4.04 -12.94
CA LEU A 95 4.36 4.21 -11.55
C LEU A 95 3.83 5.50 -10.90
N PRO A 96 3.95 6.69 -11.52
CA PRO A 96 3.32 7.92 -11.02
C PRO A 96 1.82 7.78 -10.73
N SER A 97 1.06 7.19 -11.65
CA SER A 97 -0.39 6.99 -11.45
C SER A 97 -0.68 5.98 -10.32
N CYS A 98 0.12 4.91 -10.21
CA CYS A 98 0.02 3.96 -9.11
C CYS A 98 0.29 4.63 -7.74
N ALA A 99 1.35 5.44 -7.65
CA ALA A 99 1.70 6.20 -6.46
C ALA A 99 0.63 7.23 -6.07
N ALA A 100 0.02 7.91 -7.05
CA ALA A 100 -1.08 8.83 -6.80
C ALA A 100 -2.28 8.13 -6.16
N GLN A 101 -2.59 6.89 -6.56
CA GLN A 101 -3.63 6.09 -5.92
C GLN A 101 -3.27 5.65 -4.49
N CYS A 102 -1.99 5.38 -4.20
CA CYS A 102 -1.56 5.13 -2.83
C CYS A 102 -1.70 6.39 -1.97
N ASN A 103 -1.35 7.56 -2.51
CA ASN A 103 -1.43 8.83 -1.77
C ASN A 103 -2.86 9.22 -1.37
N SER A 104 -3.87 8.76 -2.09
CA SER A 104 -5.29 8.99 -1.75
C SER A 104 -5.88 7.93 -0.83
N LYS A 105 -5.12 6.91 -0.42
CA LYS A 105 -5.58 5.83 0.45
C LYS A 105 -5.09 6.05 1.88
N PHE A 106 -6.00 5.86 2.82
CA PHE A 106 -5.66 5.77 4.24
C PHE A 106 -4.56 4.73 4.45
N ASP A 107 -3.54 5.12 5.22
CA ASP A 107 -2.45 4.26 5.67
C ASP A 107 -1.66 3.57 4.54
N CYS A 108 -1.64 4.10 3.30
CA CYS A 108 -0.78 3.51 2.25
C CYS A 108 0.63 4.13 2.29
N GLN A 109 1.66 3.29 2.40
CA GLN A 109 3.06 3.68 2.62
C GLN A 109 4.02 3.14 1.57
N ALA A 110 3.61 2.12 0.83
CA ALA A 110 4.40 1.57 -0.25
C ALA A 110 3.51 1.05 -1.39
N ILE A 111 4.11 0.98 -2.57
CA ILE A 111 3.51 0.38 -3.75
C ILE A 111 4.43 -0.68 -4.32
N SER A 112 3.83 -1.68 -4.96
CA SER A 112 4.51 -2.45 -5.99
C SER A 112 3.66 -2.48 -7.24
N ILE A 113 4.28 -2.36 -8.41
CA ILE A 113 3.62 -2.55 -9.69
C ILE A 113 4.27 -3.74 -10.38
N LEU A 114 3.46 -4.64 -10.90
CA LEU A 114 3.90 -5.92 -11.44
C LEU A 114 2.99 -6.36 -12.56
N VAL A 115 3.46 -7.31 -13.36
CA VAL A 115 2.61 -8.02 -14.30
C VAL A 115 2.42 -9.45 -13.81
N GLU A 116 1.17 -9.91 -13.83
CA GLU A 116 0.80 -11.27 -13.47
C GLU A 116 0.24 -12.00 -14.70
N ARG A 117 0.75 -13.21 -14.95
CA ARG A 117 0.15 -14.16 -15.89
C ARG A 117 -1.13 -14.72 -15.25
N VAL A 118 -2.27 -14.45 -15.89
CA VAL A 118 -3.59 -14.87 -15.40
C VAL A 118 -4.31 -15.71 -16.45
N PRO A 119 -5.22 -16.62 -16.06
CA PRO A 119 -5.96 -17.40 -17.03
C PRO A 119 -7.13 -16.59 -17.62
N THR A 120 -7.40 -16.73 -18.91
CA THR A 120 -8.55 -16.07 -19.57
C THR A 120 -9.91 -16.64 -19.14
N LEU A 121 -9.92 -17.89 -18.67
CA LEU A 121 -11.09 -18.58 -18.13
C LEU A 121 -10.80 -19.04 -16.70
N PHE A 122 -11.81 -19.20 -15.85
CA PHE A 122 -11.61 -19.75 -14.51
C PHE A 122 -11.20 -21.24 -14.62
N PRO A 123 -9.98 -21.65 -14.19
CA PRO A 123 -9.51 -23.02 -14.39
C PRO A 123 -10.43 -24.06 -13.72
N GLY A 124 -10.71 -25.14 -14.43
CA GLY A 124 -11.58 -26.21 -13.93
C GLY A 124 -11.81 -27.30 -14.98
N PRO A 125 -12.73 -28.24 -14.72
CA PRO A 125 -13.02 -29.33 -15.66
C PRO A 125 -13.34 -28.83 -17.08
N GLY A 126 -12.56 -29.26 -18.07
CA GLY A 126 -12.71 -28.88 -19.48
C GLY A 126 -11.94 -27.60 -19.89
N CYS A 127 -11.26 -26.95 -18.96
CA CYS A 127 -10.38 -25.80 -19.19
C CYS A 127 -9.32 -25.71 -18.08
N GLU A 128 -8.65 -26.81 -17.79
CA GLU A 128 -7.71 -26.94 -16.68
C GLU A 128 -6.48 -26.03 -16.83
N ASN A 129 -6.09 -25.77 -18.08
CA ASN A 129 -5.03 -24.86 -18.47
C ASN A 129 -5.48 -23.99 -19.66
N PRO A 130 -6.33 -22.97 -19.43
CA PRO A 130 -6.82 -22.11 -20.50
C PRO A 130 -5.72 -21.17 -21.01
N PRO A 131 -5.91 -20.50 -22.16
CA PRO A 131 -4.99 -19.47 -22.63
C PRO A 131 -4.76 -18.38 -21.57
N SER A 132 -3.56 -17.82 -21.52
CA SER A 132 -3.24 -16.75 -20.59
C SER A 132 -3.61 -15.36 -21.11
N ALA A 133 -3.83 -14.47 -20.16
CA ALA A 133 -3.79 -13.03 -20.31
C ALA A 133 -2.74 -12.47 -19.33
N SER A 134 -2.46 -11.18 -19.44
CA SER A 134 -1.53 -10.48 -18.55
C SER A 134 -2.27 -9.34 -17.87
N TYR A 135 -2.12 -9.18 -16.55
CA TYR A 135 -2.66 -8.04 -15.81
C TYR A 135 -1.51 -7.21 -15.23
N ILE A 136 -1.55 -5.89 -15.44
CA ILE A 136 -0.70 -4.96 -14.71
C ILE A 136 -1.41 -4.64 -13.40
N LYS A 137 -0.79 -4.96 -12.27
CA LYS A 137 -1.36 -4.71 -10.94
C LYS A 137 -0.54 -3.64 -10.25
N CYS A 138 -1.21 -2.57 -9.82
CA CYS A 138 -0.70 -1.65 -8.82
C CYS A 138 -1.19 -2.11 -7.44
N VAL A 139 -0.26 -2.56 -6.62
CA VAL A 139 -0.50 -3.16 -5.30
C VAL A 139 -0.15 -2.15 -4.22
N PHE A 140 -1.00 -2.07 -3.20
CA PHE A 140 -0.88 -1.12 -2.10
C PHE A 140 -0.49 -1.82 -0.80
N TRP A 141 0.39 -1.19 -0.03
CA TRP A 141 0.92 -1.71 1.21
C TRP A 141 0.90 -0.63 2.29
N SER A 142 0.48 -0.99 3.50
CA SER A 142 0.53 -0.09 4.65
C SER A 142 1.84 -0.10 5.41
N GLY A 143 2.60 -1.18 5.30
CA GLY A 143 3.96 -1.28 5.76
C GLY A 143 4.95 -1.11 4.60
N PRO A 144 6.25 -1.25 4.89
CA PRO A 144 7.27 -1.14 3.87
C PRO A 144 7.35 -2.42 3.03
N VAL A 145 7.45 -2.26 1.72
CA VAL A 145 7.93 -3.33 0.84
C VAL A 145 9.45 -3.44 0.96
N THR A 146 9.96 -4.67 1.07
CA THR A 146 11.40 -4.98 1.14
C THR A 146 11.73 -6.14 0.21
N LEU A 147 13.03 -6.38 -0.03
CA LEU A 147 13.45 -7.60 -0.72
C LEU A 147 13.05 -8.86 0.08
N ASP A 148 13.23 -8.83 1.40
CA ASP A 148 12.97 -9.97 2.28
C ASP A 148 11.51 -10.42 2.30
N ASN A 149 10.56 -9.48 2.15
CA ASN A 149 9.14 -9.82 2.07
C ASN A 149 8.65 -10.06 0.62
N THR A 150 9.52 -9.93 -0.38
CA THR A 150 9.21 -10.13 -1.81
C THR A 150 9.46 -11.57 -2.24
N VAL A 151 8.60 -12.45 -1.76
CA VAL A 151 8.75 -13.92 -1.86
C VAL A 151 7.61 -14.61 -2.62
N ASN A 152 6.54 -13.90 -2.98
CA ASN A 152 5.43 -14.49 -3.73
C ASN A 152 5.78 -14.56 -5.21
N THR A 153 6.14 -15.75 -5.70
CA THR A 153 6.49 -16.00 -7.11
C THR A 153 5.29 -16.41 -7.97
N GLY A 154 4.09 -16.45 -7.40
CA GLY A 154 2.87 -16.89 -8.07
C GLY A 154 2.24 -18.13 -7.43
N SER A 155 1.37 -18.79 -8.18
CA SER A 155 0.61 -19.96 -7.69
C SER A 155 0.19 -20.86 -8.84
N THR A 156 -0.14 -22.11 -8.54
CA THR A 156 -0.74 -23.04 -9.52
C THR A 156 -2.18 -23.30 -9.14
N ASP A 157 -3.09 -23.13 -10.10
CA ASP A 157 -4.52 -23.38 -9.98
C ASP A 157 -4.94 -24.42 -11.01
N VAL A 158 -5.32 -25.61 -10.53
CA VAL A 158 -5.50 -26.81 -11.36
C VAL A 158 -4.22 -27.14 -12.15
N GLN A 159 -4.15 -26.79 -13.44
CA GLN A 159 -2.95 -26.94 -14.27
C GLN A 159 -2.38 -25.60 -14.74
N PHE A 160 -3.08 -24.49 -14.51
CA PHE A 160 -2.62 -23.17 -14.91
C PHE A 160 -1.68 -22.58 -13.88
N GLN A 161 -0.48 -22.21 -14.29
CA GLN A 161 0.48 -21.51 -13.42
C GLN A 161 0.38 -20.00 -13.62
N ARG A 162 0.09 -19.30 -12.52
CA ARG A 162 0.23 -17.85 -12.39
C ARG A 162 1.66 -17.55 -11.99
N VAL A 163 2.28 -16.66 -12.73
CA VAL A 163 3.67 -16.22 -12.52
C VAL A 163 3.71 -14.70 -12.55
N ILE A 164 4.72 -14.12 -11.92
CA ILE A 164 4.87 -12.67 -11.73
C ILE A 164 6.17 -12.22 -12.38
N ALA A 165 6.15 -11.13 -13.12
CA ALA A 165 7.33 -10.51 -13.74
C ALA A 165 7.24 -8.99 -13.70
N GLY A 166 8.37 -8.34 -14.01
CA GLY A 166 8.46 -6.88 -14.09
C GLY A 166 8.02 -6.21 -12.79
N SER A 167 8.27 -6.80 -11.62
CA SER A 167 7.86 -6.18 -10.36
C SER A 167 8.85 -5.09 -9.95
N ASN A 168 8.35 -3.86 -9.83
CA ASN A 168 9.06 -2.77 -9.18
C ASN A 168 8.36 -2.42 -7.88
N ALA A 169 9.13 -2.07 -6.84
CA ALA A 169 8.57 -1.60 -5.59
C ALA A 169 9.21 -0.31 -5.09
N TYR A 170 8.37 0.48 -4.43
CA TYR A 170 8.72 1.78 -3.92
C TYR A 170 8.09 2.00 -2.56
N VAL A 171 8.83 2.63 -1.67
CA VAL A 171 8.36 3.10 -0.36
C VAL A 171 8.25 4.62 -0.38
N LYS A 172 7.33 5.23 0.37
CA LYS A 172 7.33 6.68 0.55
C LYS A 172 8.67 7.12 1.14
N THR A 173 9.24 8.21 0.63
CA THR A 173 10.56 8.70 1.09
C THR A 173 10.57 8.99 2.60
N GLY A 174 9.43 9.41 3.15
CA GLY A 174 9.29 9.70 4.59
C GLY A 174 9.44 8.49 5.52
N ILE A 175 9.41 7.25 4.99
CA ILE A 175 9.65 6.03 5.78
C ILE A 175 11.04 5.42 5.51
N VAL A 176 11.91 6.07 4.72
CA VAL A 176 13.31 5.62 4.55
C VAL A 176 14.09 5.88 5.84
N ASP A 177 15.07 5.02 6.13
CA ASP A 177 15.93 5.16 7.30
C ASP A 177 16.63 6.53 7.32
N PRO A 178 16.36 7.37 8.34
CA PRO A 178 17.00 8.66 8.43
C PRO A 178 18.46 8.50 8.91
N ALA A 179 19.30 9.48 8.55
CA ALA A 179 20.72 9.45 8.93
C ALA A 179 20.91 9.35 10.45
N GLY A 180 21.79 8.44 10.88
CA GLY A 180 22.04 8.17 12.31
C GLY A 180 21.02 7.24 12.97
N PHE A 181 20.09 6.67 12.20
CA PHE A 181 19.05 5.78 12.70
C PHE A 181 18.92 4.53 11.83
N THR A 182 18.54 3.42 12.44
CA THR A 182 18.39 2.12 11.78
C THR A 182 17.30 1.28 12.48
N ASN A 183 17.20 0.01 12.12
CA ASN A 183 16.24 -0.95 12.67
C ASN A 183 14.80 -0.41 12.58
N ARG A 184 14.39 0.02 11.38
CA ARG A 184 13.01 0.43 11.11
C ARG A 184 12.05 -0.69 11.47
N GLN A 185 11.08 -0.36 12.29
CA GLN A 185 9.99 -1.25 12.66
C GLN A 185 8.66 -0.63 12.25
N TYR A 186 7.74 -1.46 11.76
CA TYR A 186 6.38 -1.06 11.43
C TYR A 186 5.41 -1.54 12.51
N PHE A 187 4.63 -0.63 13.07
CA PHE A 187 3.70 -0.87 14.16
C PHE A 187 2.23 -0.69 13.75
N GLY A 188 1.98 -0.41 12.46
CA GLY A 188 0.62 -0.25 11.92
C GLY A 188 -0.14 0.90 12.55
N GLN A 189 -1.28 0.58 13.16
CA GLN A 189 -2.21 1.54 13.75
C GLN A 189 -1.97 1.77 15.25
N ASN A 190 -0.86 1.27 15.80
CA ASN A 190 -0.53 1.45 17.21
C ASN A 190 0.76 2.24 17.39
N SER A 191 0.77 3.14 18.37
CA SER A 191 2.02 3.73 18.89
C SER A 191 2.47 2.99 20.14
N LEU A 192 3.69 3.30 20.59
CA LEU A 192 4.19 2.77 21.85
C LEU A 192 3.36 3.28 23.05
N SER A 193 3.30 2.45 24.10
CA SER A 193 2.66 2.76 25.38
C SER A 193 3.62 2.53 26.56
N VAL A 194 4.73 3.27 26.59
CA VAL A 194 5.81 3.14 27.59
C VAL A 194 6.12 4.51 28.26
N PRO A 195 5.22 5.01 29.12
CA PRO A 195 5.31 6.37 29.66
C PRO A 195 6.56 6.61 30.52
N GLU A 196 7.09 5.60 31.23
CA GLU A 196 8.31 5.79 32.02
C GLU A 196 9.57 6.04 31.17
N HIS A 197 9.55 5.62 29.91
CA HIS A 197 10.66 5.77 28.96
C HIS A 197 10.48 6.92 27.97
N HIS A 198 9.30 7.54 27.97
CA HIS A 198 9.02 8.70 27.15
C HIS A 198 9.83 9.91 27.65
N ILE A 199 10.51 10.59 26.72
CA ILE A 199 11.26 11.82 27.00
C ILE A 199 10.40 13.02 26.63
N ALA A 200 9.93 13.07 25.38
CA ALA A 200 9.17 14.18 24.83
C ALA A 200 8.44 13.78 23.56
N SER A 201 7.45 14.59 23.18
CA SER A 201 6.77 14.49 21.89
C SER A 201 6.80 15.83 21.16
N GLN A 202 6.85 15.77 19.83
CA GLN A 202 6.67 16.91 18.95
C GLN A 202 5.58 16.60 17.91
N VAL A 203 4.75 17.59 17.61
CA VAL A 203 3.64 17.47 16.64
C VAL A 203 3.91 18.38 15.45
N TYR A 204 3.73 17.85 14.25
CA TYR A 204 3.85 18.56 12.98
C TYR A 204 2.50 18.54 12.26
N GLY A 205 1.81 19.69 12.26
CA GLY A 205 0.47 19.84 11.67
C GLY A 205 0.42 20.01 10.15
N ASP A 206 1.56 19.91 9.47
CA ASP A 206 1.67 20.03 8.00
C ASP A 206 1.21 18.76 7.25
N LYS A 207 0.84 17.70 7.99
CA LYS A 207 0.31 16.43 7.48
C LYS A 207 1.28 15.63 6.62
N LEU A 208 2.52 16.12 6.44
CA LEU A 208 3.58 15.33 5.84
C LEU A 208 3.90 14.16 6.78
N PHE A 209 4.42 13.06 6.27
CA PHE A 209 5.09 12.06 7.10
C PHE A 209 6.56 12.05 6.70
N ASP A 210 7.45 12.26 7.66
CA ASP A 210 8.89 12.34 7.45
C ASP A 210 9.61 11.86 8.72
N ALA A 211 10.27 10.71 8.65
CA ALA A 211 11.06 10.18 9.76
C ALA A 211 12.31 11.04 10.04
N GLY A 212 12.81 11.78 9.05
CA GLY A 212 14.00 12.63 9.16
C GLY A 212 13.87 13.74 10.20
N ARG A 213 12.69 14.36 10.32
CA ARG A 213 12.47 15.38 11.38
C ARG A 213 12.32 14.77 12.78
N CYS A 214 11.80 13.55 12.91
CA CYS A 214 11.80 12.85 14.20
C CYS A 214 13.22 12.45 14.61
N ALA A 215 14.05 12.03 13.64
CA ALA A 215 15.47 11.79 13.84
C ALA A 215 16.20 13.07 14.30
N GLN A 216 15.96 14.21 13.66
CA GLN A 216 16.52 15.50 14.08
C GLN A 216 16.08 15.87 15.51
N PHE A 217 14.80 15.70 15.84
CA PHE A 217 14.28 15.94 17.20
C PHE A 217 14.96 15.05 18.25
N CYS A 218 15.14 13.76 17.92
CA CYS A 218 15.87 12.81 18.76
C CYS A 218 17.34 13.23 18.94
N THR A 219 18.05 13.58 17.86
CA THR A 219 19.45 14.05 17.91
C THR A 219 19.61 15.29 18.77
N GLN A 220 18.75 16.30 18.61
CA GLN A 220 18.78 17.53 19.42
C GLN A 220 18.64 17.22 20.92
N ARG A 221 17.78 16.27 21.28
CA ARG A 221 17.59 15.84 22.67
C ARG A 221 18.79 15.11 23.23
N THR A 222 19.45 14.29 22.42
CA THR A 222 20.73 13.66 22.79
C THR A 222 21.85 14.69 22.99
N GLU A 223 21.93 15.72 22.14
CA GLU A 223 22.89 16.82 22.31
C GLU A 223 22.64 17.64 23.58
N MET A 224 21.38 17.85 23.97
CA MET A 224 21.03 18.50 25.24
C MET A 224 21.49 17.67 26.44
N ALA A 225 21.21 16.37 26.44
CA ALA A 225 21.64 15.44 27.50
C ALA A 225 23.16 15.34 27.64
N ALA A 226 23.91 15.56 26.56
CA ALA A 226 25.37 15.63 26.64
C ALA A 226 25.89 16.88 27.39
N ARG A 227 25.07 17.93 27.51
CA ARG A 227 25.41 19.20 28.17
C ARG A 227 24.83 19.32 29.58
N ASP A 228 23.74 18.62 29.86
CA ASP A 228 23.03 18.64 31.13
C ASP A 228 22.71 17.21 31.61
N PRO A 229 23.34 16.71 32.69
CA PRO A 229 23.07 15.37 33.23
C PRO A 229 21.64 15.14 33.74
N SER A 230 20.82 16.18 33.90
CA SER A 230 19.41 16.04 34.27
C SER A 230 18.51 15.69 33.08
N GLU A 231 19.00 15.88 31.85
CA GLU A 231 18.31 15.52 30.62
C GLU A 231 18.59 14.07 30.21
N ARG A 232 17.63 13.43 29.54
CA ARG A 232 17.76 12.05 29.03
C ARG A 232 18.09 12.07 27.55
N ALA A 233 19.13 11.33 27.16
CA ALA A 233 19.49 11.15 25.76
C ALA A 233 18.43 10.30 25.03
N CYS A 234 18.11 10.69 23.80
CA CYS A 234 17.21 9.90 22.96
C CYS A 234 17.98 8.74 22.31
N LYS A 235 17.40 7.53 22.39
CA LYS A 235 17.94 6.33 21.75
C LYS A 235 16.98 5.72 20.72
N PHE A 236 15.74 6.18 20.70
CA PHE A 236 14.70 5.66 19.84
C PHE A 236 13.60 6.68 19.63
N PHE A 237 12.98 6.68 18.46
CA PHE A 237 11.75 7.42 18.25
C PHE A 237 10.68 6.53 17.62
N ASN A 238 9.43 6.73 18.04
CA ASN A 238 8.25 6.24 17.35
C ASN A 238 7.51 7.43 16.73
N THR A 239 7.17 7.32 15.46
CA THR A 239 6.38 8.32 14.75
C THR A 239 5.19 7.70 14.05
N TYR A 240 4.09 8.45 13.99
CA TYR A 240 2.83 8.03 13.40
C TYR A 240 2.06 9.26 12.88
N LEU A 241 1.13 9.02 11.96
CA LEU A 241 0.09 10.00 11.63
C LEU A 241 -1.07 9.82 12.60
N GLU A 242 -1.56 10.94 13.14
CA GLU A 242 -2.82 10.98 13.88
C GLU A 242 -3.94 11.45 12.96
N TYR A 243 -5.11 10.88 13.15
CA TYR A 243 -6.33 11.18 12.41
C TYR A 243 -7.46 11.46 13.37
N VAL A 244 -8.43 12.28 12.96
CA VAL A 244 -9.62 12.57 13.75
C VAL A 244 -10.86 11.98 13.08
N ASN A 245 -11.61 11.19 13.84
CA ASN A 245 -12.87 10.53 13.51
C ASN A 245 -12.82 9.45 12.41
N ASP A 246 -11.98 9.59 11.39
CA ASP A 246 -11.86 8.64 10.27
C ASP A 246 -10.45 8.67 9.63
N GLY A 247 -10.25 7.89 8.56
CA GLY A 247 -8.97 7.79 7.85
C GLY A 247 -8.66 8.90 6.85
N ASP A 248 -9.56 9.86 6.66
CA ASP A 248 -9.40 10.93 5.67
C ASP A 248 -8.99 12.26 6.33
N HIS A 249 -9.24 12.41 7.63
CA HIS A 249 -8.94 13.63 8.38
C HIS A 249 -7.66 13.53 9.21
N VAL A 250 -6.51 13.49 8.54
CA VAL A 250 -5.19 13.56 9.20
C VAL A 250 -5.00 14.91 9.92
N THR A 251 -4.56 14.86 11.18
CA THR A 251 -4.28 16.03 12.03
C THR A 251 -2.81 16.42 11.99
N GLY A 252 -1.91 15.46 11.82
CA GLY A 252 -0.47 15.71 11.71
C GLY A 252 0.38 14.48 11.99
N GLN A 253 1.70 14.64 11.85
CA GLN A 253 2.66 13.64 12.32
C GLN A 253 3.04 13.92 13.78
N ILE A 254 3.10 12.86 14.57
CA ILE A 254 3.63 12.89 15.93
C ILE A 254 4.99 12.19 15.91
N CYS A 255 5.99 12.80 16.55
CA CYS A 255 7.26 12.18 16.89
C CYS A 255 7.35 12.05 18.41
N ALA A 256 7.32 10.84 18.93
CA ALA A 256 7.57 10.54 20.34
C ALA A 256 8.96 9.93 20.49
N ILE A 257 9.77 10.45 21.40
CA ILE A 257 11.16 10.02 21.61
C ILE A 257 11.34 9.35 22.97
N TYR A 258 12.27 8.41 23.02
CA TYR A 258 12.47 7.51 24.15
C TYR A 258 13.96 7.32 24.48
N ASP A 259 14.25 7.01 25.74
CA ASP A 259 15.62 6.85 26.24
C ASP A 259 16.22 5.45 26.06
N GLN A 260 15.42 4.54 25.50
CA GLN A 260 15.84 3.21 25.08
C GLN A 260 15.03 2.75 23.85
N ALA A 261 15.56 1.76 23.15
CA ALA A 261 14.88 1.13 22.02
C ALA A 261 13.82 0.14 22.47
N PHE A 262 12.76 0.04 21.68
CA PHE A 262 11.63 -0.85 21.90
C PHE A 262 11.29 -1.62 20.63
N ASP A 263 10.62 -2.75 20.82
CA ASP A 263 10.01 -3.50 19.74
C ASP A 263 8.49 -3.35 19.69
N GLY A 264 7.86 -3.98 18.70
CA GLY A 264 6.41 -3.91 18.48
C GLY A 264 5.56 -4.51 19.60
N SER A 265 6.12 -5.26 20.56
CA SER A 265 5.35 -5.85 21.67
C SER A 265 4.72 -4.80 22.59
N VAL A 266 5.30 -3.59 22.65
CA VAL A 266 4.79 -2.47 23.44
C VAL A 266 4.04 -1.42 22.62
N ALA A 267 3.84 -1.67 21.32
CA ALA A 267 3.02 -0.84 20.43
C ALA A 267 1.53 -1.19 20.59
N THR A 268 0.93 -0.77 21.71
CA THR A 268 -0.46 -1.12 22.07
C THR A 268 -1.42 0.06 22.09
N ASN A 269 -0.94 1.28 21.87
CA ASN A 269 -1.78 2.48 21.94
C ASN A 269 -2.36 2.83 20.56
N GLY A 270 -3.57 2.35 20.28
CA GLY A 270 -4.28 2.56 19.02
C GLY A 270 -4.96 3.92 18.82
N GLY A 271 -5.00 4.77 19.85
CA GLY A 271 -5.76 6.02 19.81
C GLY A 271 -6.47 6.35 21.12
N GLN A 272 -7.26 7.42 21.11
CA GLN A 272 -8.00 7.89 22.29
C GLN A 272 -9.21 8.73 21.90
N VAL A 273 -10.21 8.78 22.78
CA VAL A 273 -11.33 9.73 22.65
C VAL A 273 -11.03 10.97 23.48
N ARG A 274 -11.08 12.16 22.85
CA ARG A 274 -10.92 13.46 23.53
C ARG A 274 -11.96 14.44 23.02
N ASP A 275 -12.68 15.09 23.95
CA ASP A 275 -13.71 16.09 23.65
C ASP A 275 -14.76 15.61 22.62
N GLY A 276 -15.15 14.34 22.72
CA GLY A 276 -16.13 13.72 21.81
C GLY A 276 -15.59 13.31 20.43
N ASN A 277 -14.31 13.58 20.13
CA ASN A 277 -13.66 13.15 18.90
C ASN A 277 -12.81 11.89 19.13
N ASN A 278 -12.80 11.00 18.14
CA ASN A 278 -11.96 9.81 18.16
C ASN A 278 -10.63 10.09 17.45
N TYR A 279 -9.52 10.03 18.17
CA TYR A 279 -8.19 10.19 17.60
C TYR A 279 -7.59 8.81 17.31
N LEU A 280 -7.38 8.53 16.03
CA LEU A 280 -6.84 7.29 15.51
C LEU A 280 -5.37 7.47 15.14
N LYS A 281 -4.64 6.36 15.04
CA LYS A 281 -3.26 6.36 14.57
C LYS A 281 -3.09 5.44 13.39
N ALA A 282 -2.23 5.81 12.47
CA ALA A 282 -1.82 4.96 11.37
C ALA A 282 -0.37 5.27 10.98
N SER A 283 0.18 4.42 10.12
CA SER A 283 1.53 4.59 9.58
C SER A 283 2.55 4.79 10.70
N SER A 284 2.44 3.95 11.73
CA SER A 284 3.30 4.01 12.91
C SER A 284 4.59 3.23 12.66
N TYR A 285 5.72 3.88 12.90
CA TYR A 285 7.04 3.32 12.71
C TYR A 285 7.98 3.68 13.85
N GLY A 286 9.00 2.86 14.07
CA GLY A 286 10.04 3.09 15.06
C GLY A 286 11.44 2.95 14.48
N TRP A 287 12.39 3.75 14.98
CA TRP A 287 13.81 3.65 14.62
C TRP A 287 14.70 3.79 15.84
N THR A 288 15.82 3.07 15.81
CA THR A 288 16.86 3.09 16.85
C THR A 288 18.00 3.99 16.42
N ALA A 289 18.49 4.85 17.32
CA ALA A 289 19.70 5.64 17.10
C ALA A 289 20.92 4.73 17.03
N VAL A 290 21.87 5.04 16.15
CA VAL A 290 23.16 4.34 15.98
C VAL A 290 24.21 4.85 16.95
#